data_AF-A0A7J5YKY8-F1
#
_entry.id   AF-A0A7J5YKY8-F1
#
_cell.length_a   1.000
_cell.length_b   1.000
_cell.length_c   1.000
_cell.angle_alpha   90.00
_cell.angle_beta   90.00
_cell.angle_gamma   90.00
#
_symmetry.space_group_name_H-M   'P 1'
#
loop_
_entity.id
_entity.type
_entity.pdbx_description
1 polymer ?
#
loop_
_entity_poly.entity_id
_entity_poly.type
_entity_poly.pdbx_seq_one_letter_code
_entity_poly.pdbx_strand_id
1 'polypeptide(L)'
;MVEQPTCDDECSGLLISDMDRLYRIITEVSLTSPLPPPYKHMLSPQKAPERLLQLADSNMGSLVVEMDQLHSRATKVSADGEQVEDDADRIHKRAEDLEQFIRDTLLGARGRRNKHHLH
;
A
#
# COMPACT_ATOMS: atom_id res chain seq x y z
N MET A 1 25.41 32.89 69.46
CA MET A 1 25.24 31.57 70.10
C MET A 1 24.12 30.91 69.30
N VAL A 2 24.42 30.25 68.17
CA VAL A 2 24.77 28.82 67.99
C VAL A 2 23.66 27.96 68.66
N GLU A 3 22.88 27.16 67.93
CA GLU A 3 23.29 26.02 67.12
C GLU A 3 22.50 25.86 65.80
N GLN A 4 23.22 25.59 64.72
CA GLN A 4 22.69 24.85 63.57
C GLN A 4 22.68 23.37 63.97
N PRO A 5 21.64 22.58 63.67
CA PRO A 5 21.71 21.15 63.83
C PRO A 5 22.77 20.63 62.86
N THR A 6 23.80 20.01 63.42
CA THR A 6 24.74 19.19 62.67
C THR A 6 23.92 18.13 61.94
N CYS A 7 23.89 18.23 60.62
CA CYS A 7 23.39 17.16 59.76
C CYS A 7 24.33 15.97 60.00
N ASP A 8 23.86 15.03 60.80
CA ASP A 8 24.51 13.76 61.05
C ASP A 8 24.65 13.01 59.73
N ASP A 9 25.72 12.24 59.61
CA ASP A 9 26.31 11.63 58.42
C ASP A 9 25.43 10.57 57.71
N GLU A 10 24.16 10.87 57.42
CA GLU A 10 23.24 9.99 56.67
C GLU A 10 22.80 10.55 55.32
N CYS A 11 23.26 11.74 54.90
CA CYS A 11 22.81 12.34 53.64
C CYS A 11 23.73 12.12 52.42
N SER A 12 24.80 11.32 52.51
CA SER A 12 25.60 10.90 51.33
C SER A 12 26.31 9.55 51.51
N GLY A 13 25.73 8.63 52.28
CA GLY A 13 26.32 7.33 52.61
C GLY A 13 26.18 6.23 51.54
N LEU A 14 26.48 6.51 50.26
CA LEU A 14 26.88 5.43 49.35
C LEU A 14 28.38 5.19 49.56
N LEU A 15 28.70 4.48 50.64
CA LEU A 15 30.07 4.14 51.00
C LEU A 15 30.70 3.27 49.90
N ILE A 16 32.02 3.30 49.79
CA ILE A 16 32.86 2.53 48.86
C ILE A 16 32.44 1.04 48.73
N SER A 17 31.82 0.48 49.77
CA SER A 17 31.19 -0.85 49.75
C SER A 17 30.11 -1.03 48.68
N ASP A 18 29.30 -0.01 48.39
CA ASP A 18 28.28 -0.05 47.34
C ASP A 18 28.91 0.06 45.96
N MET A 19 30.03 0.77 45.83
CA MET A 19 30.81 0.80 44.59
C MET A 19 31.49 -0.54 44.31
N ASP A 20 32.10 -1.19 45.31
CA ASP A 20 32.65 -2.55 45.17
C ASP A 20 31.55 -3.57 44.89
N ARG A 21 30.38 -3.42 45.52
CA ARG A 21 29.21 -4.26 45.25
C ARG A 21 28.68 -4.04 43.84
N LEU A 22 28.64 -2.80 43.35
CA LEU A 22 28.24 -2.46 41.98
C LEU A 22 29.28 -2.97 40.97
N TYR A 23 30.56 -2.81 41.26
CA TYR A 23 31.66 -3.30 40.42
C TYR A 23 31.66 -4.83 40.34
N ARG A 24 31.38 -5.50 41.45
CA ARG A 24 31.19 -6.95 41.49
C ARG A 24 29.98 -7.39 40.67
N ILE A 25 28.86 -6.68 40.75
CA ILE A 25 27.68 -6.97 39.91
C ILE A 25 28.01 -6.78 38.41
N ILE A 26 28.69 -5.69 38.04
CA ILE A 26 29.07 -5.41 36.65
C ILE A 26 30.06 -6.45 36.10
N THR A 27 30.97 -6.95 36.94
CA THR A 27 31.97 -7.96 36.54
C THR A 27 31.44 -9.40 36.60
N GLU A 28 30.46 -9.69 37.45
CA GLU A 28 29.78 -10.99 37.54
C GLU A 28 28.67 -11.17 36.48
N VAL A 29 28.09 -10.07 35.96
CA VAL A 29 27.21 -10.13 34.80
C VAL A 29 28.05 -10.42 33.56
N SER A 30 28.08 -11.69 33.15
CA SER A 30 28.62 -12.08 31.86
C SER A 30 27.85 -11.37 30.74
N LEU A 31 28.43 -10.29 30.22
CA LEU A 31 27.98 -9.61 28.98
C LEU A 31 28.00 -10.54 27.76
N THR A 32 28.59 -11.73 27.90
CA THR A 32 28.64 -12.81 26.92
C THR A 32 27.50 -13.83 27.05
N SER A 33 26.70 -13.74 28.13
CA SER A 33 25.51 -14.58 28.31
C SER A 33 24.47 -14.20 27.25
N PRO A 34 23.84 -15.17 26.56
CA PRO A 34 22.82 -14.87 25.58
C PRO A 34 21.70 -14.09 26.25
N LEU A 35 21.44 -12.88 25.76
CA LEU A 35 20.33 -12.04 26.24
C LEU A 35 19.05 -12.87 26.34
N PRO A 36 18.39 -12.87 27.52
CA PRO A 36 17.14 -13.59 27.69
C PRO A 36 16.09 -13.04 26.70
N PRO A 37 15.19 -13.89 26.17
CA PRO A 37 14.03 -13.40 25.43
C PRO A 37 13.27 -12.40 26.32
N PRO A 38 12.81 -11.22 25.86
CA PRO A 38 12.47 -10.80 24.49
C PRO A 38 13.54 -9.98 23.72
N TYR A 39 14.72 -9.73 24.29
CA TYR A 39 15.67 -8.74 23.76
C TYR A 39 16.51 -9.24 22.56
N LYS A 40 16.58 -10.56 22.35
CA LYS A 40 17.33 -11.18 21.23
C LYS A 40 16.80 -10.80 19.83
N HIS A 41 15.49 -10.58 19.69
CA HIS A 41 14.87 -10.30 18.39
C HIS A 41 15.05 -8.85 17.95
N MET A 42 15.23 -7.93 18.89
CA MET A 42 15.51 -6.51 18.63
C MET A 42 16.94 -6.27 18.13
N LEU A 43 17.84 -7.24 18.36
CA LEU A 43 19.24 -7.20 17.92
C LEU A 43 19.49 -7.99 16.62
N SER A 44 18.46 -8.61 16.04
CA SER A 44 18.61 -9.19 14.70
C SER A 44 18.85 -8.04 13.71
N PRO A 45 19.93 -8.07 12.91
CA PRO A 45 20.22 -6.99 11.96
C PRO A 45 19.08 -6.68 10.98
N GLN A 46 18.19 -7.66 10.74
CA GLN A 46 17.01 -7.51 9.87
C GLN A 46 15.83 -6.81 10.55
N LYS A 47 15.78 -6.81 11.89
CA LYS A 47 14.76 -6.14 12.70
C LYS A 47 15.29 -4.90 13.40
N ALA A 48 16.52 -4.49 13.09
CA ALA A 48 17.08 -3.22 13.52
C ALA A 48 16.15 -2.08 13.05
N PRO A 49 15.74 -1.16 13.95
CA PRO A 49 14.82 -0.09 13.61
C PRO A 49 15.24 0.72 12.37
N GLU A 50 16.54 0.99 12.23
CA GLU A 50 17.11 1.76 11.12
C GLU A 50 16.91 1.04 9.77
N ARG A 51 17.06 -0.29 9.75
CA ARG A 51 16.83 -1.10 8.54
C ARG A 51 15.37 -1.13 8.16
N LEU A 52 14.46 -1.23 9.15
CA LEU A 52 13.03 -1.21 8.89
C LEU A 52 12.58 0.14 8.32
N LEU A 53 13.16 1.25 8.82
CA LEU A 53 12.90 2.58 8.27
C LEU A 53 13.41 2.73 6.84
N GLN A 54 14.62 2.25 6.55
CA GLN A 54 15.16 2.26 5.17
C GLN A 54 14.32 1.43 4.22
N LEU A 55 13.85 0.26 4.65
CA LEU A 55 12.96 -0.58 3.85
C LEU A 55 11.61 0.08 3.64
N ALA A 56 11.04 0.71 4.67
CA ALA A 56 9.79 1.45 4.53
C ALA A 56 9.93 2.60 3.52
N ASP A 57 11.04 3.34 3.58
CA ASP A 57 11.35 4.44 2.66
C ASP A 57 11.52 3.93 1.21
N SER A 58 12.33 2.90 1.00
CA SER A 58 12.53 2.32 -0.34
C SER A 58 11.23 1.74 -0.90
N ASN A 59 10.47 1.01 -0.07
CA ASN A 59 9.20 0.42 -0.49
C ASN A 59 8.17 1.49 -0.82
N MET A 60 8.12 2.57 -0.03
CA MET A 60 7.22 3.70 -0.30
C MET A 60 7.59 4.40 -1.60
N GLY A 61 8.88 4.62 -1.84
CA GLY A 61 9.37 5.21 -3.10
C GLY A 61 8.95 4.40 -4.32
N SER A 62 9.15 3.07 -4.29
CA SER A 62 8.71 2.18 -5.37
C SER A 62 7.20 2.16 -5.53
N LEU A 63 6.45 2.05 -4.42
CA LEU A 63 4.99 1.98 -4.45
C LEU A 63 4.35 3.24 -5.04
N VAL A 64 4.88 4.44 -4.73
CA VAL A 64 4.38 5.70 -5.30
C VAL A 64 4.52 5.71 -6.82
N VAL A 65 5.64 5.23 -7.35
CA VAL A 65 5.86 5.14 -8.81
C VAL A 65 4.91 4.13 -9.45
N GLU A 66 4.75 2.95 -8.85
CA GLU A 66 3.81 1.93 -9.34
C GLU A 66 2.37 2.43 -9.32
N MET A 67 2.00 3.20 -8.29
CA MET A 67 0.67 3.80 -8.18
C MET A 67 0.40 4.86 -9.24
N ASP A 68 1.38 5.71 -9.54
CA ASP A 68 1.25 6.70 -10.62
C ASP A 68 1.08 6.02 -11.99
N GLN A 69 1.87 4.98 -12.25
CA GLN A 69 1.75 4.18 -13.48
C GLN A 69 0.38 3.49 -13.56
N LEU A 70 -0.09 2.89 -12.47
CA LEU A 70 -1.41 2.24 -12.44
C LEU A 70 -2.53 3.26 -12.67
N HIS A 71 -2.44 4.44 -12.05
CA HIS A 71 -3.42 5.52 -12.22
C HIS A 71 -3.49 6.01 -13.67
N SER A 72 -2.33 6.21 -14.31
CA SER A 72 -2.25 6.58 -15.73
C SER A 72 -2.91 5.53 -16.63
N ARG A 73 -2.63 4.24 -16.38
CA ARG A 73 -3.25 3.12 -17.11
C ARG A 73 -4.76 3.05 -16.87
N ALA A 74 -5.22 3.21 -15.63
CA ALA A 74 -6.63 3.19 -15.29
C ALA A 74 -7.39 4.33 -15.97
N THR A 75 -6.82 5.53 -15.99
CA THR A 75 -7.41 6.71 -16.66
C THR A 75 -7.56 6.46 -18.15
N LYS A 76 -6.55 5.89 -18.80
CA LYS A 76 -6.62 5.52 -20.22
C LYS A 76 -7.69 4.46 -20.48
N VAL A 77 -7.73 3.39 -19.69
CA VAL A 77 -8.73 2.32 -19.84
C VAL A 77 -10.14 2.86 -19.66
N SER A 78 -10.37 3.79 -18.73
CA SER A 78 -11.67 4.44 -18.57
C SER A 78 -12.07 5.25 -19.81
N ALA A 79 -11.15 6.02 -20.38
CA ALA A 79 -11.40 6.79 -21.61
C ALA A 79 -11.65 5.87 -22.82
N ASP A 80 -10.85 4.81 -22.98
CA ASP A 80 -11.05 3.80 -24.02
C ASP A 80 -12.41 3.10 -23.83
N GLY A 81 -12.86 2.90 -22.58
CA GLY A 81 -14.15 2.31 -22.24
C GLY A 81 -15.35 3.18 -22.66
N GLU A 82 -15.32 4.48 -22.34
CA GLU A 82 -16.35 5.44 -22.76
C GLU A 82 -16.48 5.50 -24.29
N GLN A 83 -15.34 5.51 -24.99
CA GLN A 83 -15.34 5.46 -26.45
C GLN A 83 -15.97 4.17 -27.00
N VAL A 84 -15.70 3.02 -26.39
CA VAL A 84 -16.28 1.73 -26.81
C VAL A 84 -17.79 1.70 -26.60
N GLU A 85 -18.30 2.32 -25.53
CA GLU A 85 -19.73 2.45 -25.27
C GLU A 85 -20.42 3.29 -26.38
N ASP A 86 -19.86 4.46 -26.71
CA ASP A 86 -20.34 5.30 -27.81
C ASP A 86 -20.28 4.58 -29.18
N ASP A 87 -19.20 3.82 -29.41
CA ASP A 87 -19.03 3.03 -30.62
C ASP A 87 -20.08 1.91 -30.72
N ALA A 88 -20.41 1.26 -29.60
CA ALA A 88 -21.42 0.21 -29.54
C ALA A 88 -22.81 0.75 -29.87
N ASP A 89 -23.21 1.88 -29.27
CA ASP A 89 -24.49 2.54 -29.56
C ASP A 89 -24.60 2.96 -31.02
N ARG A 90 -23.53 3.53 -31.57
CA ARG A 90 -23.48 3.91 -32.99
C ARG A 90 -23.62 2.69 -33.91
N ILE A 91 -22.95 1.59 -33.59
CA ILE A 91 -23.04 0.35 -34.39
C ILE A 91 -24.45 -0.24 -34.28
N HIS A 92 -25.05 -0.23 -33.09
CA HIS A 92 -26.41 -0.72 -32.88
C HIS A 92 -27.42 0.01 -33.76
N LYS A 93 -27.43 1.35 -33.72
CA LYS A 93 -28.32 2.16 -34.57
C LYS A 93 -28.12 1.88 -36.07
N ARG A 94 -26.87 1.76 -36.51
CA ARG A 94 -26.58 1.43 -37.92
C ARG A 94 -27.08 0.04 -38.31
N ALA A 95 -27.05 -0.92 -37.39
CA ALA A 95 -27.59 -2.24 -37.63
C ALA A 95 -29.12 -2.21 -37.78
N GLU A 96 -29.82 -1.42 -36.94
CA GLU A 96 -31.27 -1.20 -37.06
C GLU A 96 -31.63 -0.54 -38.40
N ASP A 97 -30.92 0.53 -38.78
CA ASP A 97 -31.10 1.23 -40.05
C ASP A 97 -30.90 0.27 -41.24
N LEU A 98 -29.87 -0.58 -41.16
CA LEU A 98 -29.56 -1.58 -42.19
C LEU A 98 -30.64 -2.66 -42.27
N GLU A 99 -31.14 -3.13 -41.14
CA GLU A 99 -32.23 -4.11 -41.10
C GLU A 99 -33.49 -3.53 -41.74
N GLN A 100 -33.85 -2.30 -41.40
CA GLN A 100 -35.01 -1.62 -41.97
C GLN A 100 -34.86 -1.44 -43.49
N PHE A 101 -33.70 -1.02 -43.96
CA PHE A 101 -33.40 -0.90 -45.39
C PHE A 101 -33.59 -2.23 -46.14
N ILE A 102 -33.11 -3.34 -45.56
CA ILE A 102 -33.27 -4.67 -46.17
C ILE A 102 -34.75 -5.06 -46.21
N ARG A 103 -35.51 -4.84 -45.13
CA ARG A 103 -36.95 -5.11 -45.08
C ARG A 103 -37.72 -4.34 -46.15
N ASP A 104 -37.46 -3.04 -46.28
CA ASP A 104 -38.12 -2.18 -47.27
C ASP A 104 -37.78 -2.60 -48.71
N THR A 105 -36.51 -2.94 -48.95
CA THR A 105 -36.05 -3.46 -50.25
C THR A 105 -36.76 -4.77 -50.61
N LEU A 106 -36.88 -5.70 -49.66
CA LEU A 106 -37.57 -6.97 -49.86
C LEU A 106 -39.07 -6.79 -50.12
N LEU A 107 -39.73 -5.91 -49.38
CA LEU A 107 -41.15 -5.58 -49.59
C LEU A 107 -41.37 -4.95 -50.96
N GLY A 108 -40.52 -4.00 -51.35
CA GLY A 108 -40.56 -3.40 -52.69
C GLY A 108 -40.38 -4.43 -53.81
N ALA A 109 -39.43 -5.35 -53.67
CA ALA A 109 -39.19 -6.42 -54.64
C ALA A 109 -40.38 -7.39 -54.75
N ARG A 110 -41.00 -7.78 -53.63
CA ARG A 110 -42.21 -8.62 -53.60
C ARG A 110 -43.40 -7.91 -54.26
N GLY A 111 -43.61 -6.63 -53.96
CA GLY A 111 -44.66 -5.83 -54.58
C GLY A 111 -44.51 -5.75 -56.10
N ARG A 112 -43.27 -5.58 -56.60
CA ARG A 112 -42.97 -5.60 -58.04
C ARG A 112 -43.24 -6.97 -58.67
N ARG A 113 -42.88 -8.07 -58.00
CA ARG A 113 -43.13 -9.44 -58.48
C ARG A 113 -44.63 -9.74 -58.61
N ASN A 114 -45.43 -9.34 -57.62
CA ASN A 114 -46.87 -9.56 -57.63
C ASN A 114 -47.57 -8.78 -58.75
N LYS A 115 -47.14 -7.53 -59.02
CA LYS A 115 -47.64 -6.76 -60.18
C LYS A 115 -47.32 -7.43 -61.51
N HIS A 116 -46.16 -8.06 -61.64
CA HIS A 116 -45.77 -8.81 -62.84
C HIS A 116 -46.55 -10.11 -63.06
N HIS A 117 -47.14 -10.70 -62.02
CA HIS A 117 -47.98 -11.91 -62.13
C HIS A 117 -49.47 -11.61 -62.39
N LEU A 118 -49.88 -10.34 -62.26
CA LEU A 118 -51.28 -9.92 -62.43
C LEU A 118 -51.54 -9.30 -63.82
N HIS A 119 -50.53 -9.28 -64.69
CA HIS A 119 -50.59 -8.90 -66.11
C HIS A 119 -50.24 -10.11 -66.97
#